data_AF-A0A2W4XBZ3-F1
#
_entry.id   AF-A0A2W4XBZ3-F1
#
_cell.length_a   1.000
_cell.length_b   1.000
_cell.length_c   1.000
_cell.angle_alpha   90.00
_cell.angle_beta   90.00
_cell.angle_gamma   90.00
#
_symmetry.space_group_name_H-M   'P 1'
#
loop_
_entity.id
_entity.type
_entity.pdbx_description
1 polymer ?
#
loop_
_entity_poly.entity_id
_entity_poly.type
_entity_poly.pdbx_seq_one_letter_code
_entity_poly.pdbx_strand_id
1 'polypeptide(L)'
;MLHQEFIMRAESIRTNVASAFVAAAAIWPSALCAVTEAMATPLQRAMRDAWCGAGPQALEVLGHCPACWSGAAAFLLAAAMVASSPRRLRAAT
;
A
#
# COMPACT_ATOMS: atom_id res chain seq x y z
N MET A 1 38.18 -3.32 -0.62
CA MET A 1 37.30 -2.96 -1.76
C MET A 1 35.95 -3.68 -1.72
N LEU A 2 35.92 -5.02 -1.64
CA LEU A 2 34.67 -5.83 -1.61
C LEU A 2 33.63 -5.43 -0.54
N HIS A 3 34.08 -4.96 0.63
CA HIS A 3 33.17 -4.55 1.71
C HIS A 3 32.34 -3.30 1.37
N GLN A 4 32.92 -2.35 0.62
CA GLN A 4 32.22 -1.12 0.21
C GLN A 4 31.18 -1.38 -0.86
N GLU A 5 31.47 -2.25 -1.83
CA GLU A 5 30.51 -2.63 -2.87
C GLU A 5 29.26 -3.32 -2.30
N PHE A 6 29.44 -4.17 -1.28
CA PHE A 6 28.33 -4.82 -0.60
C PHE A 6 27.41 -3.81 0.11
N ILE A 7 28.00 -2.79 0.77
CA ILE A 7 27.22 -1.76 1.47
C ILE A 7 26.38 -0.95 0.47
N MET A 8 26.96 -0.54 -0.66
CA MET A 8 26.24 0.24 -1.68
C MET A 8 25.10 -0.56 -2.31
N ARG A 9 25.29 -1.86 -2.61
CA ARG A 9 24.21 -2.71 -3.14
C ARG A 9 23.07 -2.88 -2.14
N ALA A 10 23.38 -3.10 -0.86
CA ALA A 10 22.37 -3.27 0.17
C ALA A 10 21.51 -2.00 0.38
N GLU A 11 22.14 -0.82 0.29
CA GLU A 11 21.45 0.46 0.38
C GLU A 11 20.55 0.71 -0.85
N SER A 12 21.06 0.43 -2.06
CA SER A 12 20.28 0.51 -3.30
C SER A 12 19.03 -0.38 -3.27
N ILE A 13 19.18 -1.65 -2.86
CA ILE A 13 18.05 -2.60 -2.74
C ILE A 13 17.01 -2.07 -1.76
N ARG A 14 17.43 -1.57 -0.59
CA ARG A 14 16.53 -1.04 0.42
C ARG A 14 15.72 0.15 -0.11
N THR A 15 16.38 1.10 -0.77
CA THR A 15 15.71 2.27 -1.33
C THR A 15 14.71 1.88 -2.41
N ASN A 16 15.06 0.91 -3.27
CA ASN A 16 14.16 0.39 -4.29
C ASN A 16 12.93 -0.32 -3.70
N VAL A 17 13.12 -1.11 -2.64
CA VAL A 17 12.01 -1.79 -1.96
C VAL A 17 11.12 -0.79 -1.23
N ALA A 18 11.69 0.19 -0.54
CA ALA A 18 10.93 1.23 0.14
C ALA A 18 10.12 2.07 -0.86
N SER A 19 10.70 2.47 -2.00
CA SER A 19 10.00 3.23 -3.02
C SER A 19 8.88 2.43 -3.69
N ALA A 20 9.08 1.11 -3.90
CA ALA A 20 8.03 0.23 -4.41
C ALA A 20 6.81 0.19 -3.46
N PHE A 21 7.03 0.12 -2.14
CA PHE A 21 5.95 0.17 -1.16
C PHE A 21 5.23 1.53 -1.11
N VAL A 22 5.97 2.64 -1.25
CA VAL A 22 5.35 3.98 -1.36
C VAL A 22 4.49 4.08 -2.62
N ALA A 23 4.98 3.58 -3.76
CA ALA A 23 4.20 3.54 -5.00
C ALA A 23 2.95 2.66 -4.86
N ALA A 24 3.08 1.49 -4.22
CA ALA A 24 1.95 0.62 -3.91
C ALA A 24 0.90 1.33 -3.03
N ALA A 25 1.33 2.06 -2.00
CA ALA A 25 0.42 2.83 -1.16
C ALA A 25 -0.37 3.89 -1.94
N ALA A 26 0.29 4.59 -2.86
CA ALA A 26 -0.34 5.64 -3.67
C ALA A 26 -1.42 5.10 -4.62
N ILE A 27 -1.17 3.95 -5.24
CA ILE A 27 -2.12 3.35 -6.19
C ILE A 27 -3.18 2.47 -5.53
N TRP A 28 -2.97 2.07 -4.27
CA TRP A 28 -3.80 1.06 -3.61
C TRP A 28 -5.30 1.38 -3.57
N PRO A 29 -5.77 2.59 -3.20
CA PRO A 29 -7.20 2.87 -3.16
C PRO A 29 -7.88 2.66 -4.51
N SER A 30 -7.28 3.18 -5.58
CA SER A 30 -7.79 3.01 -6.95
C SER A 30 -7.72 1.56 -7.43
N ALA A 31 -6.62 0.85 -7.12
CA ALA A 31 -6.46 -0.55 -7.48
C ALA A 31 -7.51 -1.43 -6.79
N LEU A 32 -7.75 -1.22 -5.50
CA LEU A 32 -8.75 -1.96 -4.74
C LEU A 32 -10.16 -1.67 -5.27
N CYS A 33 -10.51 -0.41 -5.55
CA CYS A 33 -11.77 -0.05 -6.19
C CYS A 33 -11.95 -0.79 -7.52
N ALA A 34 -10.96 -0.75 -8.41
CA ALA A 34 -11.02 -1.43 -9.70
C ALA A 34 -11.22 -2.96 -9.55
N VAL A 35 -10.52 -3.59 -8.60
CA VAL A 35 -10.70 -5.02 -8.30
C VAL A 35 -12.11 -5.29 -7.77
N THR A 36 -12.61 -4.48 -6.83
CA THR A 36 -13.97 -4.67 -6.28
C THR A 36 -15.05 -4.49 -7.34
N GLU A 37 -14.87 -3.58 -8.28
CA GLU A 37 -15.79 -3.38 -9.40
C GLU A 37 -15.75 -4.52 -10.42
N ALA A 38 -14.55 -5.03 -10.71
CA ALA A 38 -14.37 -6.19 -11.57
C ALA A 38 -15.04 -7.44 -10.98
N MET A 39 -15.00 -7.59 -9.65
CA MET A 39 -15.62 -8.70 -8.93
C MET A 39 -17.10 -8.48 -8.60
N ALA A 40 -17.65 -7.30 -8.86
CA ALA A 40 -19.04 -7.00 -8.55
C ALA A 40 -20.00 -7.76 -9.48
N THR A 41 -20.95 -8.48 -8.89
CA THR A 41 -22.05 -9.13 -9.60
C THR A 41 -23.00 -8.08 -10.23
N PRO A 42 -23.79 -8.46 -11.25
CA PRO A 42 -24.77 -7.55 -11.86
C PRO A 42 -25.74 -6.93 -10.84
N LEU A 43 -26.19 -7.73 -9.86
CA LEU A 43 -27.07 -7.25 -8.79
C LEU A 43 -26.38 -6.21 -7.91
N GLN A 44 -25.12 -6.43 -7.52
CA GLN A 44 -24.36 -5.45 -6.72
C GLN A 44 -24.15 -4.14 -7.47
N ARG A 45 -23.94 -4.18 -8.79
CA ARG A 45 -23.85 -2.97 -9.61
C ARG A 45 -25.19 -2.23 -9.65
N ALA A 46 -26.31 -2.95 -9.83
CA ALA A 46 -27.65 -2.36 -9.86
C ALA A 46 -28.04 -1.72 -8.51
N MET A 47 -27.57 -2.27 -7.38
CA MET A 47 -27.85 -1.71 -6.05
C MET A 47 -26.99 -0.51 -5.68
N ARG A 48 -25.87 -0.26 -6.39
CA ARG A 48 -24.93 0.82 -6.04
C ARG A 48 -25.57 2.21 -6.21
N ASP A 49 -26.40 2.35 -7.23
CA ASP A 49 -27.11 3.59 -7.55
C ASP A 49 -28.55 3.60 -7.00
N ALA A 50 -28.93 2.58 -6.23
CA ALA A 50 -30.26 2.49 -5.65
C ALA A 50 -30.41 3.50 -4.51
N TRP A 51 -31.44 4.33 -4.59
CA TRP A 51 -31.77 5.34 -3.58
C TRP A 51 -32.03 4.72 -2.19
N CYS A 52 -32.62 3.53 -2.14
CA CYS A 52 -32.88 2.79 -0.91
C CYS A 52 -31.82 1.72 -0.70
N GLY A 53 -31.09 1.78 0.42
CA GLY A 53 -30.11 0.75 0.81
C GLY A 53 -28.67 1.03 0.41
N ALA A 54 -28.37 2.14 -0.29
CA ALA A 54 -27.01 2.65 -0.40
C ALA A 54 -26.47 2.95 1.01
N GLY A 55 -25.41 2.25 1.41
CA GLY A 55 -24.78 2.44 2.71
C GLY A 55 -24.27 3.89 2.88
N PRO A 56 -24.21 4.41 4.11
CA PRO A 56 -23.79 5.79 4.35
C PRO A 56 -22.36 6.03 3.86
N GLN A 57 -22.19 7.04 3.01
CA GLN A 57 -20.91 7.56 2.48
C GLN A 57 -20.06 8.26 3.57
N ALA A 58 -20.42 8.12 4.85
CA ALA A 58 -20.06 9.06 5.92
C ALA A 58 -18.58 9.06 6.34
N LEU A 59 -17.73 8.21 5.74
CA LEU A 59 -16.31 8.08 6.09
C LEU A 59 -15.41 7.98 4.85
N GLU A 60 -15.84 8.52 3.72
CA GLU A 60 -15.00 8.57 2.53
C GLU A 60 -14.02 9.73 2.61
N VAL A 61 -12.73 9.43 2.51
CA VAL A 61 -11.67 10.43 2.33
C VAL A 61 -11.24 10.36 0.87
N LEU A 62 -11.37 11.48 0.15
CA LEU A 62 -11.10 11.57 -1.31
C LEU A 62 -11.86 10.50 -2.14
N GLY A 63 -13.10 10.16 -1.76
CA GLY A 63 -13.92 9.18 -2.48
C GLY A 63 -13.53 7.71 -2.26
N HIS A 64 -12.75 7.43 -1.22
CA HIS A 64 -12.34 6.07 -0.86
C HIS A 64 -12.72 5.75 0.60
N CYS A 65 -13.20 4.53 0.83
CA CYS A 65 -13.63 4.08 2.15
C CYS A 65 -12.44 3.82 3.10
N PRO A 66 -12.68 3.74 4.42
CA PRO A 66 -11.61 3.50 5.40
C PRO A 66 -10.80 2.22 5.15
N ALA A 67 -11.42 1.19 4.56
CA ALA A 67 -10.73 -0.06 4.20
C ALA A 67 -9.72 0.11 3.06
N CYS A 68 -9.96 1.05 2.12
CA CYS A 68 -8.96 1.39 1.11
C CYS A 68 -7.75 2.07 1.76
N TRP A 69 -8.00 3.02 2.66
CA TRP A 69 -6.94 3.76 3.33
C TRP A 69 -6.11 2.92 4.31
N SER A 70 -6.71 1.91 4.95
CA SER A 70 -5.97 1.01 5.84
C SER A 70 -4.91 0.19 5.10
N GLY A 71 -5.20 -0.26 3.87
CA GLY A 71 -4.20 -0.95 3.04
C GLY A 71 -3.08 -0.02 2.55
N ALA A 72 -3.41 1.23 2.19
CA ALA A 72 -2.40 2.23 1.86
C ALA A 72 -1.48 2.51 3.07
N ALA A 73 -2.06 2.64 4.28
CA ALA A 73 -1.32 2.79 5.52
C ALA A 73 -0.41 1.59 5.82
N ALA A 74 -0.87 0.36 5.55
CA ALA A 74 -0.04 -0.84 5.71
C ALA A 74 1.19 -0.83 4.80
N PHE A 75 1.06 -0.39 3.54
CA PHE A 75 2.20 -0.24 2.64
C PHE A 75 3.17 0.86 3.08
N LEU A 76 2.66 2.00 3.54
CA LEU A 76 3.51 3.07 4.09
C LEU A 76 4.28 2.59 5.34
N LEU A 77 3.61 1.82 6.21
CA LEU A 77 4.26 1.23 7.37
C LEU A 77 5.37 0.25 6.95
N ALA A 78 5.11 -0.59 5.94
CA ALA A 78 6.12 -1.49 5.39
C ALA A 78 7.31 -0.70 4.80
N ALA A 79 7.05 0.38 4.04
CA ALA A 79 8.10 1.26 3.53
C ALA A 79 8.95 1.86 4.66
N ALA A 80 8.31 2.34 5.73
CA ALA A 80 8.98 2.90 6.90
C ALA A 80 9.84 1.84 7.62
N MET A 81 9.33 0.61 7.77
CA MET A 81 10.09 -0.49 8.37
C MET A 81 11.31 -0.87 7.54
N VAL A 82 11.18 -0.93 6.22
CA VAL A 82 12.29 -1.22 5.30
C VAL A 82 13.33 -0.10 5.36
N ALA A 83 12.90 1.16 5.33
CA ALA A 83 13.80 2.31 5.38
C ALA A 83 14.55 2.40 6.72
N SER A 84 13.85 2.18 7.83
CA SER A 84 14.38 2.33 9.21
C SER A 84 15.17 1.11 9.71
N SER A 85 15.16 -0.02 8.99
CA SER A 85 15.85 -1.25 9.40
C SER A 85 17.34 -0.99 9.75
N PRO A 86 17.77 -1.16 11.01
CA PRO A 86 19.16 -0.91 11.37
C PRO A 86 20.12 -1.81 10.57
N ARG A 87 21.31 -1.32 10.21
CA ARG A 87 22.42 -2.15 9.65
C ARG A 87 23.00 -3.14 10.70
N ARG A 88 22.17 -3.73 11.56
CA ARG A 88 22.57 -4.49 12.76
C ARG A 88 22.89 -5.98 12.51
N LEU A 89 23.52 -6.31 11.38
CA LEU A 89 24.05 -7.66 11.14
C LEU A 89 25.52 -7.65 10.70
N ARG A 90 26.32 -6.68 11.19
CA ARG A 90 27.77 -6.66 10.91
C ARG A 90 28.68 -6.37 12.11
N ALA A 91 28.16 -6.38 13.33
CA ALA A 91 28.95 -6.10 14.52
C ALA A 91 28.57 -6.97 15.74
N ALA A 92 28.25 -8.24 15.51
CA ALA A 92 28.54 -9.29 16.47
C ALA A 92 29.65 -10.12 15.79
N THR A 93 30.92 -9.76 16.02
CA THR A 93 31.82 -10.42 17.00
C THR A 93 31.95 -11.90 16.74
#